data_AF-A0A535DV64-F1
#
_entry.id   AF-A0A535DV64-F1
#
_cell.length_a   1.000
_cell.length_b   1.000
_cell.length_c   1.000
_cell.angle_alpha   90.00
_cell.angle_beta   90.00
_cell.angle_gamma   90.00
#
_symmetry.space_group_name_H-M   'P 1'
#
loop_
_entity.id
_entity.type
_entity.pdbx_description
1 polymer ?
#
loop_
_entity_poly.entity_id
_entity_poly.type
_entity_poly.pdbx_seq_one_letter_code
_entity_poly.pdbx_strand_id
1 'polypeptide(L)' 'MNPSSGRCLDDPSSSIANGTQLQILDCHDNGSVDQTWEIPGL' A
#
# COMPACT_ATOMS: atom_id res chain seq x y z
N MET A 1 -0.61 6.70 -4.10
CA MET A 1 -0.69 6.24 -5.51
C MET A 1 0.62 6.55 -6.23
N ASN A 2 1.10 5.62 -7.06
CA ASN A 2 2.26 5.84 -7.93
C ASN A 2 1.83 6.63 -9.18
N PRO A 3 2.39 7.82 -9.45
CA PRO A 3 1.96 8.66 -10.58
C PRO A 3 2.25 8.07 -11.97
N SER A 4 3.25 7.20 -12.09
CA SER A 4 3.66 6.63 -13.38
C SER A 4 2.76 5.47 -13.83
N SER A 5 2.24 4.68 -12.88
CA SER A 5 1.41 3.52 -13.18
C SER A 5 -0.07 3.71 -12.83
N GLY A 6 -0.42 4.68 -11.99
CA GLY A 6 -1.76 4.82 -11.43
C GLY A 6 -2.11 3.74 -10.39
N ARG A 7 -1.13 2.93 -9.97
CA ARG A 7 -1.31 1.80 -9.04
C ARG A 7 -0.80 2.15 -7.63
N CYS A 8 -1.17 1.37 -6.63
CA CYS A 8 -0.88 1.65 -5.22
C CYS A 8 0.16 0.68 -4.65
N LEU A 9 0.94 1.16 -3.68
CA LEU A 9 1.81 0.32 -2.85
C LEU A 9 0.91 -0.40 -1.84
N ASP A 10 0.98 -1.72 -1.81
CA ASP A 10 0.01 -2.58 -1.14
C ASP A 10 0.72 -3.61 -0.26
N ASP A 11 0.19 -3.80 0.94
CA ASP A 11 0.59 -4.85 1.86
C ASP A 11 -0.31 -6.11 1.68
N PRO A 12 0.23 -7.20 1.12
CA PRO A 12 -0.59 -8.33 0.70
C PRO A 12 -1.29 -9.00 1.89
N SER A 13 -2.62 -9.14 1.77
CA SER A 13 -3.48 -9.74 2.80
C SER A 13 -3.47 -8.98 4.14
N SER A 14 -3.10 -7.69 4.15
CA SER A 14 -3.03 -6.86 5.35
C SER A 14 -2.12 -7.47 6.45
N SER A 15 -0.92 -7.88 6.05
CA SER A 15 0.08 -8.52 6.91
C SER A 15 0.71 -7.54 7.90
N ILE A 16 0.92 -8.00 9.15
CA ILE A 16 1.71 -7.27 10.16
C ILE A 16 3.09 -7.91 10.38
N ALA A 17 3.48 -8.88 9.56
CA ALA A 17 4.72 -9.61 9.72
C ALA A 17 5.92 -8.81 9.20
N ASN A 18 6.97 -8.74 10.00
CA ASN A 18 8.24 -8.12 9.60
C ASN A 18 8.82 -8.83 8.37
N GLY A 19 9.27 -8.04 7.39
CA GLY A 19 9.84 -8.54 6.16
C GLY A 19 8.81 -8.96 5.10
N THR A 20 7.52 -8.67 5.31
CA THR A 20 6.52 -8.84 4.25
C THR A 20 6.93 -8.04 3.02
N GLN A 21 6.98 -8.71 1.87
CA GLN A 21 7.26 -8.04 0.61
C GLN A 21 6.01 -7.34 0.10
N LEU A 22 6.07 -6.02 -0.02
CA LEU A 22 4.99 -5.21 -0.60
C LEU A 22 4.87 -5.43 -2.10
N GLN A 23 3.68 -5.13 -2.63
CA GLN A 23 3.35 -5.27 -4.04
C GLN A 23 2.80 -3.96 -4.64
N ILE A 24 2.75 -3.92 -5.98
CA ILE A 24 2.07 -2.87 -6.73
C ILE A 24 0.76 -3.46 -7.26
N LEU A 25 -0.35 -3.05 -6.66
CA LEU A 25 -1.68 -3.54 -6.97
C LEU A 25 -2.58 -2.38 -7.45
N ASP A 26 -3.65 -2.72 -8.14
CA ASP A 26 -4.66 -1.73 -8.48
C ASP A 26 -5.16 -1.07 -7.19
N CYS A 27 -5.30 0.25 -7.25
CA CYS A 27 -5.78 1.00 -6.11
C CYS A 27 -7.22 0.58 -5.84
N HIS A 28 -7.54 0.25 -4.59
CA HIS A 28 -8.90 -0.07 -4.19
C HIS A 28 -9.39 0.95 -3.15
N ASP A 29 -10.39 1.74 -3.55
CA ASP A 29 -10.91 2.86 -2.77
C ASP A 29 -11.99 2.41 -1.78
N ASN A 30 -11.59 1.68 -0.74
CA ASN A 30 -12.50 1.21 0.33
C ASN A 30 -12.05 1.59 1.74
N GLY A 31 -11.11 2.52 1.89
CA GLY A 31 -10.50 2.81 3.21
C GLY A 31 -9.67 1.65 3.74
N SER A 32 -9.16 0.79 2.85
CA SER A 32 -8.31 -0.33 3.23
C SER A 32 -6.95 0.18 3.70
N VAL A 33 -6.53 -0.31 4.87
CA VAL A 33 -5.32 0.17 5.55
C VAL A 33 -4.03 -0.34 4.90
N ASP A 34 -4.10 -1.43 4.14
CA ASP A 34 -2.99 -2.05 3.42
C ASP A 34 -2.47 -1.24 2.21
N GLN A 35 -3.22 -0.24 1.74
CA GLN A 35 -2.76 0.72 0.73
C GLN A 35 -2.58 2.16 1.26
N THR A 36 -2.74 2.37 2.57
CA THR A 36 -2.69 3.68 3.22
C THR A 36 -1.43 3.80 4.07
N TRP A 37 -0.54 4.71 3.69
CA TRP A 37 0.78 4.86 4.31
C TRP A 37 0.94 6.24 4.92
N GLU A 38 1.26 6.30 6.21
CA GLU A 38 1.72 7.51 6.87
C GLU A 38 3.20 7.73 6.51
N ILE A 39 3.54 8.93 6.08
CA ILE A 39 4.94 9.29 5.80
C ILE A 39 5.51 9.95 7.05
N PRO A 40 6.48 9.32 7.74
CA PRO A 40 7.03 9.90 8.95
C PRO A 40 7.74 11.22 8.65
N GLY A 41 7.42 12.26 9.43
CA GLY A 41 8.13 13.55 9.40
C GLY A 41 7.65 14.55 8.34
N LEU A 42 6.48 14.31 7.75
CA LEU A 42 5.69 15.31 7.01
C LEU A 42 4.43 15.67 7.80
#